data_AF-A0A2S6WF55-F1
#
_entry.id   AF-A0A2S6WF55-F1
#
_cell.length_a   1.000
_cell.length_b   1.000
_cell.length_c   1.000
_cell.angle_alpha   90.00
_cell.angle_beta   90.00
_cell.angle_gamma   90.00
#
_symmetry.space_group_name_H-M   'P 1'
#
loop_
_entity.id
_entity.type
_entity.pdbx_description
1 polymer ?
#
loop_
_entity_poly.entity_id
_entity_poly.type
_entity_poly.pdbx_seq_one_letter_code
_entity_poly.pdbx_strand_id
1 'polypeptide(L)' 'KYGKPVGVDDPWGYGRSLEWATSCPPPRHNFITMPKIRSESPAFDLHHHAVAAAERELTHR' A
#
# COMPACT_ATOMS: atom_id res chain seq x y z
N LYS A 1 16.03 24.27 -9.46
CA LYS A 1 16.47 22.91 -9.06
C LYS A 1 15.32 21.94 -9.34
N TYR A 2 15.59 20.76 -9.88
CA TYR A 2 14.58 19.71 -10.09
C TYR A 2 14.66 18.62 -9.02
N GLY A 3 13.54 17.95 -8.74
CA GLY A 3 13.47 16.80 -7.82
C GLY A 3 13.93 15.49 -8.47
N LYS A 4 14.24 14.49 -7.64
CA LYS A 4 14.51 13.12 -8.13
C LYS A 4 13.19 12.42 -8.47
N PRO A 5 13.11 11.68 -9.60
CA PRO A 5 11.92 10.89 -9.91
C PRO A 5 11.74 9.73 -8.91
N VAL A 6 10.50 9.42 -8.61
CA VAL A 6 10.10 8.26 -7.79
C VAL A 6 9.75 7.12 -8.75
N GLY A 7 10.27 5.91 -8.47
CA GLY A 7 10.02 4.70 -9.28
C GLY A 7 9.27 3.61 -8.55
N VAL A 8 8.61 3.95 -7.43
CA VAL A 8 7.86 3.04 -6.56
C VAL A 8 6.53 3.66 -6.18
N ASP A 9 5.59 2.82 -5.78
CA ASP A 9 4.23 3.24 -5.41
C ASP A 9 4.22 4.00 -4.07
N ASP A 10 5.03 3.54 -3.11
CA ASP A 10 5.20 4.17 -1.78
C ASP A 10 6.68 4.39 -1.48
N PRO A 11 7.24 5.60 -1.70
CA PRO A 11 8.64 5.88 -1.42
C PRO A 11 8.92 6.15 0.07
N TRP A 12 7.91 6.18 0.95
CA TRP A 12 8.08 6.25 2.40
C TRP A 12 8.01 4.87 3.06
N GLY A 13 7.36 3.90 2.41
CA GLY A 13 7.35 2.49 2.76
C GLY A 13 6.36 2.10 3.86
N TYR A 14 5.52 3.01 4.35
CA TYR A 14 4.58 2.75 5.45
C TYR A 14 3.18 3.36 5.19
N GLY A 15 2.87 3.70 3.94
CA GLY A 15 1.57 4.18 3.52
C GLY A 15 0.46 3.18 3.84
N ARG A 16 -0.67 3.67 4.36
CA ARG A 16 -1.77 2.83 4.85
C ARG A 16 -2.94 2.76 3.88
N SER A 17 -3.40 3.92 3.41
CA SER A 17 -4.55 4.09 2.53
C SER A 17 -4.27 3.56 1.11
N LEU A 18 -5.34 3.37 0.32
CA LEU A 18 -5.25 2.85 -1.06
C LEU A 18 -4.43 3.73 -2.00
N GLU A 19 -4.24 5.02 -1.70
CA GLU A 19 -3.42 5.92 -2.53
C GLU A 19 -1.96 5.44 -2.66
N TRP A 20 -1.49 4.62 -1.71
CA TRP A 20 -0.14 4.05 -1.67
C TRP A 20 -0.05 2.65 -2.29
N ALA A 21 -1.15 2.15 -2.86
CA ALA A 21 -1.20 0.86 -3.57
C ALA A 21 -1.33 1.03 -5.08
N THR A 22 -0.95 2.20 -5.60
CA THR A 22 -0.95 2.51 -7.04
C THR A 22 0.33 3.24 -7.43
N SER A 23 0.65 3.21 -8.72
CA SER A 23 1.86 3.81 -9.26
C SER A 23 1.91 5.33 -9.05
N CYS A 24 3.11 5.88 -9.04
CA CYS A 24 3.37 7.31 -8.98
C CYS A 24 4.08 7.76 -10.27
N PRO A 25 3.39 8.37 -11.26
CA PRO A 25 2.00 8.87 -11.21
C PRO A 25 0.92 7.78 -11.35
N PRO A 26 -0.30 8.02 -10.85
CA PRO A 26 -1.38 7.06 -10.94
C PRO A 26 -1.92 6.93 -12.38
N PRO A 27 -2.43 5.75 -12.77
CA PRO A 27 -3.14 5.57 -14.04
C PRO A 27 -4.39 6.45 -14.14
N ARG A 28 -4.89 6.68 -15.36
CA ARG A 28 -6.10 7.49 -15.62
C ARG A 28 -7.34 7.08 -14.80
N HIS A 29 -7.46 5.79 -14.49
CA HIS A 29 -8.57 5.22 -13.72
C HIS A 29 -8.14 4.81 -12.29
N ASN A 30 -7.08 5.44 -11.78
CA ASN A 30 -6.49 5.27 -10.45
C ASN A 30 -5.83 3.91 -10.16
N PHE A 31 -6.42 2.78 -10.54
CA PHE A 31 -5.93 1.44 -10.18
C PHE A 31 -5.92 0.47 -11.35
N ILE A 32 -4.75 -0.09 -11.67
CA ILE A 32 -4.63 -1.19 -12.66
C ILE A 32 -5.25 -2.48 -12.10
N THR A 33 -5.01 -2.74 -10.80
CA THR A 33 -5.52 -3.88 -10.06
C THR A 33 -5.96 -3.45 -8.66
N MET A 34 -7.11 -3.93 -8.22
CA MET A 34 -7.62 -3.61 -6.88
C MET A 34 -6.94 -4.50 -5.82
N PRO A 35 -6.23 -3.95 -4.83
CA PRO A 35 -5.68 -4.73 -3.73
C PRO A 35 -6.80 -5.28 -2.85
N LYS A 36 -6.59 -6.46 -2.26
CA LYS A 36 -7.60 -7.08 -1.40
C LYS A 36 -7.70 -6.36 -0.07
N ILE A 37 -8.83 -5.71 0.19
CA ILE A 37 -9.08 -4.97 1.44
C ILE A 37 -9.45 -5.96 2.55
N ARG A 38 -8.64 -5.99 3.60
CA ARG A 38 -8.78 -6.89 4.77
C ARG A 38 -8.65 -6.17 6.11
N SER A 39 -8.30 -4.89 6.09
CA SER A 39 -8.11 -4.01 7.24
C SER A 39 -8.31 -2.56 6.81
N GLU A 40 -8.21 -1.64 7.76
CA GLU A 40 -8.15 -0.19 7.49
C GLU A 40 -6.84 0.27 6.80
N SER A 41 -5.84 -0.62 6.68
CA SER A 41 -4.50 -0.31 6.12
C SER A 41 -4.17 -1.18 4.89
N PRO A 42 -4.97 -1.14 3.82
CA PRO A 42 -4.83 -2.08 2.70
C PRO A 42 -3.49 -1.97 1.96
N ALA A 43 -2.89 -0.78 1.83
CA ALA A 43 -1.57 -0.65 1.18
C ALA A 43 -0.45 -1.20 2.06
N PHE A 44 -0.53 -0.92 3.37
CA PHE A 44 0.43 -1.45 4.33
C PHE A 44 0.38 -2.99 4.36
N ASP A 45 -0.82 -3.56 4.42
CA ASP A 45 -1.04 -5.01 4.40
C ASP A 45 -0.47 -5.70 3.17
N LEU A 46 -0.51 -5.01 2.01
CA LEU A 46 0.04 -5.49 0.74
C LEU A 46 1.57 -5.47 0.72
N HIS A 47 2.20 -4.48 1.36
CA HIS A 47 3.65 -4.37 1.38
C HIS A 47 4.30 -5.14 2.54
N HIS A 48 3.54 -5.40 3.62
CA HIS A 48 4.04 -6.01 4.86
C HIS A 48 3.24 -7.24 5.26
N HIS A 49 3.19 -8.25 4.38
CA HIS A 49 2.38 -9.45 4.56
C HIS A 49 2.58 -10.15 5.92
N ALA A 50 3.83 -10.22 6.40
CA ALA A 50 4.16 -10.88 7.66
C ALA A 50 3.59 -10.14 8.88
N VAL A 51 3.66 -8.81 8.88
CA VAL A 51 3.14 -7.97 9.98
C VAL A 51 1.62 -8.03 10.01
N ALA A 52 0.98 -7.89 8.84
CA ALA A 52 -0.47 -7.97 8.71
C ALA A 52 -1.02 -9.35 9.10
N ALA A 53 -0.27 -10.43 8.87
CA ALA A 53 -0.65 -11.77 9.31
C ALA A 53 -0.61 -11.91 10.84
N ALA A 54 0.47 -11.42 11.47
CA ALA A 54 0.63 -11.47 12.92
C ALA A 54 -0.43 -10.62 13.65
N GLU A 55 -0.74 -9.43 13.13
CA GLU A 55 -1.79 -8.57 13.70
C GLU A 55 -3.17 -9.24 13.65
N ARG A 56 -3.53 -9.85 12.51
CA ARG A 56 -4.79 -10.60 12.41
C ARG A 56 -4.84 -11.76 13.39
N GLU A 57 -3.76 -12.54 13.51
CA GLU A 57 -3.73 -13.65 14.46
C GLU A 57 -3.97 -13.15 15.90
N LEU A 58 -3.38 -12.01 16.27
CA LEU A 58 -3.62 -11.39 17.57
C LEU A 58 -5.09 -10.94 17.74
N THR A 59 -5.70 -10.32 16.72
CA THR A 59 -7.10 -9.89 16.77
C THR A 59 -8.09 -11.05 16.86
N HIS A 60 -7.73 -12.22 16.31
CA HIS A 60 -8.60 -13.40 16.28
C HIS A 60 -8.48 -14.31 17.52
N ARG A 61 -7.61 -13.96 18.47
CA ARG A 61 -7.51 -14.62 19.79
C ARG A 61 -8.41 -13.93 20.80
#